data_AF-A0A381QJX6-F1
#
_entry.id   AF-A0A381QJX6-F1
#
_cell.length_a   1.000
_cell.length_b   1.000
_cell.length_c   1.000
_cell.angle_alpha   90.00
_cell.angle_beta   90.00
_cell.angle_gamma   90.00
#
_symmetry.space_group_name_H-M   'P 1'
#
loop_
_entity.id
_entity.type
_entity.pdbx_description
1 polymer ?
#
loop_
_entity_poly.entity_id
_entity_poly.type
_entity_poly.pdbx_seq_one_letter_code
_entity_poly.pdbx_strand_id
1 'polypeptide(L)'
;MAFLLTLPMVNGKEFDERHFPIQEGGRIKPLDTFARNQLLAFYGKRSVKHEGLSAMDWIFNLILDPEKGQEVTKVFNIRSPEVVASLGLAWTNNDHKYVFNEVFSGLQAQFGLISEIHSRKDETRISFERQLLEIYFNATRFREIAYSLSCLVPAVSVNDPILTEKLNLIPGKRVSYAHLIKYIPSISEIYRNMMEKPEEEWSNTEKELIKILLELQKISSNETAQGLKLVPPSQLDKTGTWLSPWELMDGRSHEPHQDKILIALEKYLAGRYEGDKDKMMSAIEDYRVGILSIPNAKPDMYLLKKETWVNEVNLFYTSVAFYLLAFILLGFSRMIQPKWLKIISYVSLILGLVYHTYGIYLRMVIMGRPPVSTLYESIIFVGFTLVVFAVVIEYLRRDGLGLFIGSVGGTILHYVSFGYAADGDTLGMLVAVLNSNFWLATHVTTITLGYGASLVAGFIGHLYLIQAIRKPHNSSSLKDIHKNLFGITLIALFLTLFGTILGGIWADQSWGRFWGWDPKENGALLIVLWQLMMVHMRLTGFAKPAGFALGMIMNNIIVVIAWFGVNLLNVGLHSYGFTSGVALNLALFAALELITGLGTYYWVQSRKERLIV
;
A
#
# COMPACT_ATOMS: atom_id res chain seq x y z
N MET A 1 -25.32 -30.00 -3.84
CA MET A 1 -23.91 -30.23 -4.24
C MET A 1 -23.69 -29.49 -5.56
N ALA A 2 -23.23 -28.23 -5.50
CA ALA A 2 -22.75 -27.37 -6.60
C ALA A 2 -22.94 -25.89 -6.22
N PHE A 3 -22.12 -25.39 -5.30
CA PHE A 3 -21.77 -23.96 -5.17
C PHE A 3 -20.52 -23.89 -4.28
N LEU A 4 -19.51 -24.68 -4.62
CA LEU A 4 -18.14 -24.33 -4.26
C LEU A 4 -17.82 -23.13 -5.13
N LEU A 5 -18.10 -21.93 -4.64
CA LEU A 5 -17.33 -20.77 -5.06
C LEU A 5 -15.90 -21.10 -4.71
N THR A 6 -15.17 -21.58 -5.71
CA THR A 6 -13.77 -21.92 -5.61
C THR A 6 -13.08 -20.61 -5.24
N LEU A 7 -12.86 -20.38 -3.94
CA LEU A 7 -11.78 -19.51 -3.51
C LEU A 7 -10.60 -19.92 -4.38
N PRO A 8 -10.07 -19.03 -5.23
CA PRO A 8 -9.05 -19.44 -6.16
C PRO A 8 -7.92 -19.99 -5.30
N MET A 9 -7.62 -21.29 -5.49
CA MET A 9 -6.55 -21.92 -4.73
C MET A 9 -5.26 -21.21 -5.11
N VAL A 10 -4.34 -21.13 -4.15
CA VAL A 10 -2.94 -20.79 -4.42
C VAL A 10 -2.33 -21.97 -5.18
N ASN A 11 -2.79 -22.23 -6.41
CA ASN A 11 -2.06 -23.05 -7.35
C ASN A 11 -0.89 -22.17 -7.79
N GLY A 12 0.20 -22.28 -7.04
CA GLY A 12 1.39 -21.48 -7.25
C GLY A 12 1.83 -21.65 -8.70
N LYS A 13 1.85 -20.53 -9.43
CA LYS A 13 2.61 -20.48 -10.68
C LYS A 13 4.04 -20.93 -10.41
N GLU A 14 4.71 -21.44 -11.43
CA GLU A 14 6.14 -21.74 -11.34
C GLU A 14 6.92 -20.47 -10.92
N PHE A 15 8.12 -20.67 -10.36
CA PHE A 15 8.94 -19.53 -9.98
C PHE A 15 9.32 -18.76 -11.25
N ASP A 16 9.16 -17.45 -11.22
CA ASP A 16 9.34 -16.55 -12.37
C ASP A 16 9.89 -15.20 -11.88
N GLU A 17 10.13 -14.27 -12.79
CA GLU A 17 10.73 -12.96 -12.50
C GLU A 17 9.95 -12.12 -11.48
N ARG A 18 8.63 -12.34 -11.32
CA ARG A 18 7.80 -11.63 -10.32
C ARG A 18 8.18 -11.99 -8.91
N HIS A 19 8.73 -13.19 -8.74
CA HIS A 19 9.06 -13.79 -7.45
C HIS A 19 10.49 -13.50 -7.01
N PHE A 20 11.28 -12.75 -7.80
CA PHE A 20 12.61 -12.31 -7.37
C PHE A 20 12.50 -11.57 -6.03
N PRO A 21 13.15 -12.05 -4.95
CA PRO A 21 13.12 -11.42 -3.65
C PRO A 21 13.89 -10.10 -3.70
N ILE A 22 13.28 -9.06 -3.15
CA ILE A 22 13.90 -7.75 -2.94
C ILE A 22 13.67 -7.30 -1.50
N GLN A 23 14.70 -6.72 -0.88
CA GLN A 23 14.56 -6.14 0.45
C GLN A 23 14.26 -4.63 0.36
N GLU A 24 13.16 -4.19 0.98
CA GLU A 24 12.83 -2.76 1.09
C GLU A 24 12.20 -2.51 2.46
N GLY A 25 12.72 -1.50 3.18
CA GLY A 25 12.25 -1.18 4.54
C GLY A 25 12.42 -2.33 5.54
N GLY A 26 13.46 -3.15 5.37
CA GLY A 26 13.76 -4.31 6.22
C GLY A 26 12.92 -5.57 5.92
N ARG A 27 11.97 -5.52 4.97
CA ARG A 27 11.15 -6.68 4.55
C ARG A 27 11.61 -7.22 3.22
N ILE A 28 11.76 -8.54 3.13
CA ILE A 28 11.90 -9.24 1.85
C ILE A 28 10.51 -9.42 1.24
N LYS A 29 10.31 -8.96 0.01
CA LYS A 29 9.05 -9.02 -0.74
C LYS A 29 9.31 -9.43 -2.19
N PRO A 30 8.29 -9.85 -2.96
CA PRO A 30 8.46 -10.11 -4.39
C PRO A 30 8.74 -8.81 -5.16
N LEU A 31 9.54 -8.90 -6.22
CA LEU A 31 9.82 -7.81 -7.13
C LEU A 31 8.52 -7.27 -7.77
N ASP A 32 7.51 -8.11 -7.98
CA ASP A 32 6.17 -7.67 -8.41
C ASP A 32 5.53 -6.68 -7.43
N THR A 33 5.57 -6.95 -6.12
CA THR A 33 5.05 -6.00 -5.12
C THR A 33 5.83 -4.69 -5.17
N PHE A 34 7.16 -4.78 -5.20
CA PHE A 34 8.02 -3.60 -5.27
C PHE A 34 7.70 -2.75 -6.51
N ALA A 35 7.71 -3.36 -7.70
CA ALA A 35 7.44 -2.67 -8.96
C ALA A 35 6.05 -2.00 -8.99
N ARG A 36 5.02 -2.69 -8.49
CA ARG A 36 3.66 -2.13 -8.37
C ARG A 36 3.62 -0.92 -7.42
N ASN A 37 4.35 -0.97 -6.31
CA ASN A 37 4.39 0.11 -5.33
C ASN A 37 5.16 1.33 -5.87
N GLN A 38 6.28 1.12 -6.55
CA GLN A 38 7.02 2.23 -7.20
C GLN A 38 6.18 2.88 -8.29
N LEU A 39 5.52 2.08 -9.13
CA LEU A 39 4.64 2.63 -10.16
C LEU A 39 3.41 3.33 -9.57
N LEU A 40 2.88 2.86 -8.43
CA LEU A 40 1.82 3.56 -7.71
C LEU A 40 2.29 4.94 -7.22
N ALA A 41 3.51 5.02 -6.67
CA ALA A 41 4.08 6.28 -6.20
C ALA A 41 4.34 7.27 -7.36
N PHE A 42 4.89 6.79 -8.49
CA PHE A 42 5.21 7.65 -9.63
C PHE A 42 3.95 8.02 -10.43
N TYR A 43 3.19 7.01 -10.85
CA TYR A 43 2.12 7.11 -11.85
C TYR A 43 0.71 7.18 -11.25
N GLY A 44 0.55 6.83 -9.97
CA GLY A 44 -0.76 6.74 -9.31
C GLY A 44 -1.55 5.47 -9.66
N LYS A 45 -0.97 4.53 -10.43
CA LYS A 45 -1.58 3.22 -10.73
C LYS A 45 -0.51 2.12 -10.73
N ARG A 46 -0.91 0.88 -10.46
CA ARG A 46 -0.02 -0.29 -10.44
C ARG A 46 0.26 -0.91 -11.82
N SER A 47 -0.07 -0.21 -12.91
CA SER A 47 0.15 -0.63 -14.31
C SER A 47 0.04 0.57 -15.25
N VAL A 48 0.85 0.64 -16.31
CA VAL A 48 0.81 1.72 -17.30
C VAL A 48 -0.24 1.42 -18.37
N LYS A 49 -1.50 1.80 -18.10
CA LYS A 49 -2.64 1.42 -18.95
C LYS A 49 -2.56 1.90 -20.40
N HIS A 50 -1.93 3.04 -20.67
CA HIS A 50 -1.88 3.63 -22.02
C HIS A 50 -0.93 2.87 -22.96
N GLU A 51 0.07 2.20 -22.40
CA GLU A 51 1.06 1.41 -23.13
C GLU A 51 0.83 -0.11 -22.97
N GLY A 52 -0.19 -0.51 -22.20
CA GLY A 52 -0.45 -1.92 -21.90
C GLY A 52 0.64 -2.60 -21.06
N LEU A 53 1.58 -1.85 -20.47
CA LEU A 53 2.70 -2.42 -19.73
C LEU A 53 2.30 -2.84 -18.32
N SER A 54 2.70 -4.06 -17.95
CA SER A 54 2.67 -4.51 -16.56
C SER A 54 3.73 -3.75 -15.74
N ALA A 55 3.62 -3.77 -14.41
CA ALA A 55 4.64 -3.15 -13.55
C ALA A 55 6.03 -3.79 -13.72
N MET A 56 6.08 -5.11 -13.97
CA MET A 56 7.31 -5.82 -14.25
C MET A 56 7.92 -5.46 -15.60
N ASP A 57 7.07 -5.32 -16.63
CA ASP A 57 7.57 -4.90 -17.94
C ASP A 57 8.09 -3.47 -17.89
N TRP A 58 7.39 -2.59 -17.19
CA TRP A 58 7.83 -1.22 -16.99
C TRP A 58 9.20 -1.15 -16.30
N ILE A 59 9.40 -1.83 -15.16
CA ILE A 59 10.67 -1.73 -14.42
C ILE A 59 11.84 -2.32 -15.22
N PHE A 60 11.65 -3.44 -15.91
CA PHE A 60 12.73 -4.03 -16.71
C PHE A 60 12.99 -3.25 -18.00
N ASN A 61 11.96 -2.68 -18.64
CA ASN A 61 12.17 -1.81 -19.80
C ASN A 61 12.95 -0.55 -19.40
N LEU A 62 12.64 0.03 -18.22
CA LEU A 62 13.37 1.16 -17.66
C LEU A 62 14.84 0.81 -17.37
N ILE A 63 15.12 -0.39 -16.88
CA ILE A 63 16.49 -0.85 -16.58
C ILE A 63 17.29 -1.12 -17.87
N LEU A 64 16.66 -1.74 -18.88
CA LEU A 64 17.32 -2.09 -20.14
C LEU A 64 17.56 -0.88 -21.04
N ASP A 65 16.65 0.09 -21.01
CA ASP A 65 16.71 1.31 -21.80
C ASP A 65 16.33 2.53 -20.93
N PRO A 66 17.24 2.99 -20.03
CA PRO A 66 16.99 4.12 -19.16
C PRO A 66 16.70 5.41 -19.91
N GLU A 67 17.33 5.63 -21.06
CA GLU A 67 17.17 6.83 -21.89
C GLU A 67 15.73 6.93 -22.40
N LYS A 68 15.21 5.86 -23.02
CA LYS A 68 13.81 5.81 -23.46
C LYS A 68 12.82 5.95 -22.30
N GLY A 69 13.10 5.31 -21.17
CA GLY A 69 12.26 5.43 -19.98
C GLY A 69 12.21 6.86 -19.42
N GLN A 70 13.29 7.62 -19.58
CA GLN A 70 13.41 8.99 -19.09
C GLN A 70 12.81 10.03 -20.05
N GLU A 71 12.86 9.77 -21.36
CA GLU A 71 12.44 10.69 -22.41
C GLU A 71 11.01 10.47 -22.91
N VAL A 72 10.53 9.23 -22.93
CA VAL A 72 9.29 8.87 -23.64
C VAL A 72 8.17 8.50 -22.67
N THR A 73 8.47 7.76 -21.61
CA THR A 73 7.44 7.19 -20.76
C THR A 73 6.93 8.21 -19.73
N LYS A 74 5.68 8.65 -19.90
CA LYS A 74 4.99 9.56 -18.96
C LYS A 74 4.58 8.84 -17.69
N VAL A 75 5.47 8.87 -16.69
CA VAL A 75 5.26 8.17 -15.41
C VAL A 75 5.06 9.09 -14.22
N PHE A 76 5.42 10.38 -14.28
CA PHE A 76 5.33 11.29 -13.13
C PHE A 76 3.98 11.98 -13.09
N ASN A 77 3.12 11.59 -12.14
CA ASN A 77 1.82 12.22 -11.91
C ASN A 77 1.95 13.41 -10.95
N ILE A 78 1.74 14.63 -11.44
CA ILE A 78 1.80 15.86 -10.62
C ILE A 78 0.39 16.42 -10.45
N ARG A 79 -0.08 16.54 -9.20
CA ARG A 79 -1.50 16.82 -8.91
C ARG A 79 -1.80 18.31 -8.66
N SER A 80 -0.78 19.13 -8.46
CA SER A 80 -0.88 20.56 -8.20
C SER A 80 -0.47 21.36 -9.44
N PRO A 81 -1.33 22.25 -9.95
CA PRO A 81 -0.95 23.17 -11.01
C PRO A 81 0.18 24.11 -10.58
N GLU A 82 0.27 24.45 -9.30
CA GLU A 82 1.35 25.28 -8.76
C GLU A 82 2.71 24.57 -8.83
N VAL A 83 2.77 23.26 -8.53
CA VAL A 83 4.00 22.45 -8.67
C VAL A 83 4.39 22.30 -10.14
N VAL A 84 3.41 22.09 -11.03
CA VAL A 84 3.68 22.03 -12.48
C VAL A 84 4.26 23.36 -12.97
N ALA A 85 3.68 24.48 -12.56
CA ALA A 85 4.18 25.81 -12.90
C ALA A 85 5.58 26.09 -12.33
N SER A 86 5.87 25.68 -11.08
CA SER A 86 7.19 25.90 -10.47
C SER A 86 8.30 25.10 -11.15
N LEU A 87 7.95 23.94 -11.72
CA LEU A 87 8.86 23.11 -12.51
C LEU A 87 9.00 23.56 -13.97
N GLY A 88 8.28 24.61 -14.40
CA GLY A 88 8.29 25.10 -15.78
C GLY A 88 7.55 24.19 -16.77
N LEU A 89 6.63 23.36 -16.27
CA LEU A 89 5.86 22.40 -17.06
C LEU A 89 4.50 22.98 -17.49
N ALA A 90 3.91 22.43 -18.55
CA ALA A 90 2.61 22.85 -19.04
C ALA A 90 1.47 22.05 -18.39
N TRP A 91 0.60 22.72 -17.65
CA TRP A 91 -0.62 22.10 -17.10
C TRP A 91 -1.63 21.81 -18.21
N THR A 92 -2.06 20.56 -18.35
CA THR A 92 -3.14 20.15 -19.26
C THR A 92 -4.36 19.72 -18.47
N ASN A 93 -5.58 19.90 -18.99
CA ASN A 93 -6.80 19.55 -18.25
C ASN A 93 -7.07 18.04 -18.16
N ASN A 94 -6.40 17.22 -18.98
CA ASN A 94 -6.74 15.79 -19.16
C ASN A 94 -5.57 14.83 -18.93
N ASP A 95 -4.31 15.30 -18.94
CA ASP A 95 -3.12 14.45 -18.74
C ASP A 95 -2.11 15.14 -17.83
N HIS A 96 -2.15 14.81 -16.54
CA HIS A 96 -1.25 15.37 -15.53
C HIS A 96 0.03 14.54 -15.35
N LYS A 97 0.48 13.90 -16.43
CA LYS A 97 1.64 13.00 -16.42
C LYS A 97 2.74 13.52 -17.31
N TYR A 98 3.95 13.48 -16.75
CA TYR A 98 5.14 14.07 -17.34
C TYR A 98 6.24 13.01 -17.45
N VAL A 99 7.17 13.23 -18.37
CA VAL A 99 8.36 12.37 -18.51
C VAL A 99 9.42 12.79 -17.51
N PHE A 100 10.34 11.88 -17.17
CA PHE A 100 11.34 12.14 -16.14
C PHE A 100 12.21 13.35 -16.48
N ASN A 101 12.70 13.47 -17.72
CA ASN A 101 13.64 14.53 -18.09
C ASN A 101 13.05 15.93 -17.90
N GLU A 102 11.79 16.13 -18.31
CA GLU A 102 11.06 17.39 -18.09
C GLU A 102 10.97 17.73 -16.59
N VAL A 103 10.55 16.76 -15.77
CA VAL A 103 10.41 16.94 -14.32
C VAL A 103 11.76 17.20 -13.65
N PHE A 104 12.79 16.43 -14.03
CA PHE A 104 14.11 16.51 -13.43
C PHE A 104 14.80 17.83 -13.74
N SER A 105 14.70 18.34 -14.97
CA SER A 105 15.19 19.68 -15.31
C SER A 105 14.51 20.78 -14.49
N GLY A 106 13.19 20.69 -14.29
CA GLY A 106 12.45 21.61 -13.41
C GLY A 106 12.90 21.51 -11.95
N LEU A 107 13.13 20.29 -11.44
CA LEU A 107 13.61 20.07 -10.06
C LEU A 107 15.02 20.62 -9.86
N GLN A 108 15.91 20.48 -10.85
CA GLN A 108 17.25 21.06 -10.79
C GLN A 108 17.22 22.58 -10.70
N ALA A 109 16.35 23.23 -11.48
CA ALA A 109 16.15 24.68 -11.39
C ALA A 109 15.62 25.14 -10.02
N GLN A 110 14.87 24.28 -9.33
CA GLN A 110 14.27 24.55 -8.02
C GLN A 110 15.07 23.97 -6.83
N PHE A 111 16.32 23.52 -7.04
CA PHE A 111 17.08 22.82 -5.99
C PHE A 111 17.27 23.66 -4.72
N GLY A 112 17.49 24.98 -4.85
CA GLY A 112 17.59 25.89 -3.70
C GLY A 112 16.33 25.90 -2.83
N LEU A 113 15.16 25.99 -3.47
CA LEU A 113 13.86 25.94 -2.80
C LEU A 113 13.62 24.57 -2.15
N ILE A 114 13.93 23.49 -2.85
CA ILE A 114 13.79 22.11 -2.35
C ILE A 114 14.63 21.90 -1.09
N SER A 115 15.90 22.36 -1.11
CA SER A 115 16.81 22.27 0.04
C SER A 115 16.27 23.05 1.25
N GLU A 116 15.76 24.26 1.02
CA GLU A 116 15.13 25.05 2.08
C GLU A 116 13.92 24.34 2.68
N ILE A 117 13.01 23.84 1.84
CA ILE A 117 11.83 23.09 2.30
C ILE A 117 12.24 21.83 3.08
N HIS A 118 13.25 21.11 2.60
CA HIS A 118 13.74 19.89 3.25
C HIS A 118 14.29 20.16 4.66
N SER A 119 14.92 21.31 4.88
CA SER A 119 15.44 21.71 6.20
C SER A 119 14.35 22.14 7.21
N ARG A 120 13.15 22.54 6.73
CA ARG A 120 12.01 22.90 7.59
C ARG A 120 11.39 21.63 8.18
N LYS A 121 10.81 21.75 9.39
CA LYS A 121 10.01 20.67 9.99
C LYS A 121 8.81 20.34 9.08
N ASP A 122 8.46 19.06 8.99
CA ASP A 122 7.31 18.57 8.19
C ASP A 122 5.99 19.30 8.49
N GLU A 123 5.85 19.77 9.73
CA GLU A 123 4.65 20.38 10.30
C GLU A 123 4.30 21.73 9.66
N THR A 124 5.30 22.50 9.26
CA THR A 124 5.09 23.84 8.69
C THR A 124 4.95 23.81 7.17
N ARG A 125 5.06 22.63 6.55
CA ARG A 125 5.06 22.50 5.09
C ARG A 125 3.65 22.63 4.52
N ILE A 126 3.45 23.54 3.56
CA ILE A 126 2.18 23.68 2.83
C ILE A 126 2.03 22.56 1.78
N SER A 127 0.81 22.39 1.23
CA SER A 127 0.52 21.31 0.27
C SER A 127 1.45 21.32 -0.96
N PHE A 128 1.79 22.52 -1.46
CA PHE A 128 2.74 22.71 -2.55
C PHE A 128 4.12 22.16 -2.19
N GLU A 129 4.66 22.56 -1.04
CA GLU A 129 5.99 22.17 -0.58
C GLU A 129 6.11 20.65 -0.37
N ARG A 130 5.04 20.04 0.17
CA ARG A 130 4.97 18.57 0.36
C ARG A 130 4.99 17.84 -0.97
N GLN A 131 4.19 18.27 -1.94
CA GLN A 131 4.17 17.61 -3.24
C GLN A 131 5.47 17.86 -4.02
N LEU A 132 6.06 19.05 -3.95
CA LEU A 132 7.35 19.32 -4.59
C LEU A 132 8.45 18.39 -4.06
N LEU A 133 8.49 18.18 -2.73
CA LEU A 133 9.40 17.20 -2.12
C LEU A 133 9.07 15.76 -2.50
N GLU A 134 7.80 15.37 -2.53
CA GLU A 134 7.37 14.03 -2.99
C GLU A 134 7.88 13.75 -4.41
N ILE A 135 7.70 14.70 -5.32
CA ILE A 135 8.19 14.60 -6.71
C ILE A 135 9.71 14.53 -6.76
N TYR A 136 10.43 15.32 -5.94
CA TYR A 136 11.89 15.24 -5.84
C TYR A 136 12.39 13.85 -5.39
N PHE A 137 11.80 13.29 -4.32
CA PHE A 137 12.16 11.95 -3.84
C PHE A 137 11.79 10.86 -4.85
N ASN A 138 10.64 10.99 -5.50
CA ASN A 138 10.22 10.07 -6.56
C ASN A 138 11.17 10.13 -7.76
N ALA A 139 11.63 11.32 -8.17
CA ALA A 139 12.60 11.47 -9.24
C ALA A 139 13.96 10.83 -8.88
N THR A 140 14.42 11.06 -7.66
CA THR A 140 15.67 10.44 -7.17
C THR A 140 15.56 8.92 -7.20
N ARG A 141 14.47 8.37 -6.66
CA ARG A 141 14.22 6.93 -6.63
C ARG A 141 14.06 6.33 -8.02
N PHE A 142 13.38 7.02 -8.93
CA PHE A 142 13.24 6.59 -10.32
C PHE A 142 14.61 6.42 -10.99
N ARG A 143 15.50 7.40 -10.80
CA ARG A 143 16.88 7.34 -11.32
C ARG A 143 17.67 6.20 -10.68
N GLU A 144 17.57 6.02 -9.36
CA GLU A 144 18.21 4.90 -8.66
C GLU A 144 17.76 3.55 -9.23
N ILE A 145 16.46 3.36 -9.46
CA ILE A 145 15.92 2.11 -10.05
C ILE A 145 16.45 1.91 -11.47
N ALA A 146 16.38 2.96 -12.30
CA ALA A 146 16.76 2.88 -13.72
C ALA A 146 18.20 2.40 -13.91
N TYR A 147 19.12 2.85 -13.07
CA TYR A 147 20.53 2.50 -13.19
C TYR A 147 21.00 1.41 -12.22
N SER A 148 20.11 0.83 -11.41
CA SER A 148 20.55 -0.08 -10.33
C SER A 148 21.16 -1.39 -10.82
N LEU A 149 20.73 -1.86 -11.99
CA LEU A 149 21.30 -3.05 -12.63
C LEU A 149 22.16 -2.69 -13.84
N SER A 150 22.51 -1.41 -14.05
CA SER A 150 23.26 -1.00 -15.24
C SER A 150 24.63 -1.69 -15.36
N CYS A 151 25.23 -2.10 -14.24
CA CYS A 151 26.44 -2.93 -14.25
C CYS A 151 26.24 -4.35 -14.84
N LEU A 152 24.99 -4.84 -14.91
CA LEU A 152 24.62 -6.16 -15.42
C LEU A 152 23.94 -6.11 -16.81
N VAL A 153 23.61 -4.92 -17.31
CA VAL A 153 22.97 -4.74 -18.63
C VAL A 153 24.01 -4.93 -19.74
N PRO A 154 23.70 -5.67 -20.83
CA PRO A 154 24.61 -5.84 -21.96
C PRO A 154 24.71 -4.53 -22.79
N ALA A 155 25.64 -3.66 -22.40
CA ALA A 155 25.79 -2.32 -22.98
C ALA A 155 26.99 -2.20 -23.94
N VAL A 156 28.10 -2.89 -23.65
CA VAL A 156 29.40 -2.69 -24.34
C VAL A 156 29.60 -3.78 -25.40
N SER A 157 29.95 -3.40 -26.63
CA SER A 157 30.30 -4.36 -27.69
C SER A 157 31.80 -4.28 -28.03
N VAL A 158 32.44 -5.44 -28.13
CA VAL A 158 33.86 -5.56 -28.50
C VAL A 158 33.97 -6.33 -29.82
N ASN A 159 34.69 -5.78 -30.79
CA ASN A 159 34.87 -6.35 -32.12
C ASN A 159 36.33 -6.75 -32.39
N ASP A 160 37.30 -6.13 -31.73
CA ASP A 160 38.72 -6.42 -31.93
C ASP A 160 39.04 -7.90 -31.57
N PRO A 161 39.68 -8.67 -32.48
CA PRO A 161 39.99 -10.08 -32.24
C PRO A 161 40.90 -10.34 -31.02
N ILE A 162 41.85 -9.45 -30.73
CA ILE A 162 42.80 -9.61 -29.63
C ILE A 162 42.10 -9.35 -28.29
N LEU A 163 41.29 -8.29 -28.22
CA LEU A 163 40.51 -7.98 -27.04
C LEU A 163 39.43 -9.03 -26.79
N THR A 164 38.75 -9.51 -27.83
CA THR A 164 37.71 -10.55 -27.68
C THR A 164 38.29 -11.86 -27.16
N GLU A 165 39.49 -12.27 -27.62
CA GLU A 165 40.19 -13.43 -27.07
C GLU A 165 40.56 -13.23 -25.59
N LYS A 166 41.21 -12.11 -25.23
CA LYS A 166 41.63 -11.82 -23.85
C LYS A 166 40.46 -11.67 -22.87
N LEU A 167 39.35 -11.08 -23.31
CA LEU A 167 38.15 -10.83 -22.52
C LEU A 167 37.14 -11.99 -22.55
N ASN A 168 37.46 -13.09 -23.25
CA ASN A 168 36.60 -14.25 -23.43
C ASN A 168 35.21 -13.88 -23.99
N LEU A 169 35.20 -13.20 -25.16
CA LEU A 169 34.03 -12.63 -25.81
C LEU A 169 33.81 -13.20 -27.22
N ILE A 170 32.56 -13.11 -27.67
CA ILE A 170 32.20 -13.31 -29.08
C ILE A 170 32.21 -11.94 -29.75
N PRO A 171 32.93 -11.73 -30.87
CA PRO A 171 32.97 -10.46 -31.57
C PRO A 171 31.58 -9.91 -31.90
N GLY A 172 31.36 -8.63 -31.61
CA GLY A 172 30.10 -7.91 -31.84
C GLY A 172 28.99 -8.22 -30.83
N LYS A 173 29.17 -9.19 -29.93
CA LYS A 173 28.19 -9.47 -28.88
C LYS A 173 28.32 -8.43 -27.76
N ARG A 174 27.19 -7.86 -27.33
CA ARG A 174 27.16 -6.97 -26.18
C ARG A 174 27.34 -7.73 -24.88
N VAL A 175 28.12 -7.16 -23.96
CA VAL A 175 28.39 -7.70 -22.63
C VAL A 175 28.24 -6.62 -21.56
N SER A 176 28.11 -7.07 -20.31
CA SER A 176 27.93 -6.20 -19.16
C SER A 176 29.25 -5.65 -18.63
N TYR A 177 29.14 -4.58 -17.84
CA TYR A 177 30.27 -4.05 -17.06
C TYR A 177 30.83 -5.10 -16.10
N ALA A 178 29.95 -5.87 -15.42
CA ALA A 178 30.33 -6.90 -14.49
C ALA A 178 31.17 -8.02 -15.14
N HIS A 179 30.81 -8.44 -16.35
CA HIS A 179 31.63 -9.39 -17.12
C HIS A 179 33.00 -8.78 -17.43
N LEU A 180 33.06 -7.56 -17.95
CA LEU A 180 34.32 -6.93 -18.37
C LEU A 180 35.29 -6.72 -17.20
N ILE A 181 34.81 -6.26 -16.04
CA ILE A 181 35.62 -6.04 -14.83
C ILE A 181 36.37 -7.31 -14.41
N LYS A 182 35.73 -8.48 -14.54
CA LYS A 182 36.35 -9.78 -14.22
C LYS A 182 37.58 -10.08 -15.08
N TYR A 183 37.61 -9.59 -16.32
CA TYR A 183 38.71 -9.82 -17.25
C TYR A 183 39.64 -8.62 -17.42
N ILE A 184 39.43 -7.48 -16.73
CA ILE A 184 40.36 -6.34 -16.76
C ILE A 184 41.83 -6.72 -16.49
N PRO A 185 42.16 -7.63 -15.55
CA PRO A 185 43.54 -8.02 -15.34
C PRO A 185 44.23 -8.59 -16.59
N SER A 186 43.48 -9.24 -17.50
CA SER A 186 44.00 -9.86 -18.73
C SER A 186 44.46 -8.86 -19.81
N ILE A 187 43.98 -7.62 -19.72
CA ILE A 187 44.28 -6.52 -20.66
C ILE A 187 45.23 -5.47 -20.06
N SER A 188 45.72 -5.68 -18.82
CA SER A 188 46.61 -4.76 -18.10
C SER A 188 47.91 -4.43 -18.85
N GLU A 189 48.48 -5.40 -19.56
CA GLU A 189 49.68 -5.21 -20.37
C GLU A 189 49.42 -4.31 -21.59
N ILE A 190 48.29 -4.50 -22.27
CA ILE A 190 47.89 -3.65 -23.41
C ILE A 190 47.67 -2.22 -22.92
N TYR A 191 46.99 -2.06 -21.77
CA TYR A 191 46.80 -0.76 -21.15
C TYR A 191 48.12 -0.07 -20.79
N ARG A 192 49.07 -0.79 -20.17
CA ARG A 192 50.38 -0.23 -19.84
C ARG A 192 51.15 0.23 -21.08
N ASN A 193 51.21 -0.62 -22.11
CA ASN A 193 51.91 -0.30 -23.36
C ASN A 193 51.27 0.90 -24.08
N MET A 194 49.94 1.03 -24.02
CA MET A 194 49.21 2.18 -24.55
C MET A 194 49.59 3.49 -23.83
N MET A 195 49.76 3.44 -22.51
CA MET A 195 50.10 4.62 -21.69
C MET A 195 51.55 5.10 -21.86
N GLU A 196 52.44 4.26 -22.40
CA GLU A 196 53.86 4.57 -22.59
C GLU A 196 54.16 5.30 -23.92
N LYS A 197 53.17 5.45 -24.81
CA LYS A 197 53.33 6.06 -26.13
C LYS A 197 52.21 7.07 -26.46
N PRO A 198 52.48 8.07 -27.32
CA PRO A 198 51.50 9.10 -27.67
C PRO A 198 50.29 8.53 -28.45
N GLU A 199 49.15 9.23 -28.41
CA GLU A 199 47.87 8.78 -28.98
C GLU A 199 47.94 8.51 -30.50
N GLU A 200 48.80 9.26 -31.21
CA GLU A 200 49.03 9.08 -32.64
C GLU A 200 49.64 7.71 -32.99
N GLU A 201 50.34 7.08 -32.04
CA GLU A 201 51.02 5.78 -32.18
C GLU A 201 50.18 4.59 -31.67
N TRP A 202 48.92 4.82 -31.29
CA TRP A 202 48.03 3.77 -30.85
C TRP A 202 47.56 2.89 -32.03
N SER A 203 47.69 1.58 -31.82
CA SER A 203 47.11 0.53 -32.66
C SER A 203 45.58 0.58 -32.62
N ASN A 204 44.93 -0.09 -33.56
CA ASN A 204 43.47 -0.19 -33.58
C ASN A 204 42.91 -0.87 -32.32
N THR A 205 43.62 -1.87 -31.79
CA THR A 205 43.30 -2.56 -30.53
C THR A 205 43.33 -1.61 -29.33
N GLU A 206 44.34 -0.73 -29.25
CA GLU A 206 44.45 0.26 -28.17
C GLU A 206 43.38 1.36 -28.30
N LYS A 207 43.07 1.79 -29.53
CA LYS A 207 41.96 2.72 -29.82
C LYS A 207 40.58 2.13 -29.50
N GLU A 208 40.40 0.82 -29.61
CA GLU A 208 39.18 0.15 -29.16
C GLU A 208 39.15 -0.01 -27.64
N LEU A 209 40.29 -0.35 -27.03
CA LEU A 209 40.44 -0.46 -25.58
C LEU A 209 40.06 0.85 -24.88
N ILE A 210 40.55 2.02 -25.35
CA ILE A 210 40.18 3.30 -24.73
C ILE A 210 38.68 3.60 -24.84
N LYS A 211 38.03 3.23 -25.96
CA LYS A 211 36.56 3.37 -26.10
C LYS A 211 35.82 2.52 -25.08
N ILE A 212 36.25 1.27 -24.89
CA ILE A 212 35.69 0.37 -23.88
C ILE A 212 35.88 0.96 -22.48
N LEU A 213 37.08 1.47 -22.16
CA LEU A 213 37.34 2.08 -20.85
C LEU A 213 36.47 3.32 -20.60
N LEU A 214 36.26 4.16 -21.62
CA LEU A 214 35.35 5.32 -21.54
C LEU A 214 33.89 4.89 -21.33
N GLU A 215 33.44 3.84 -22.01
CA GLU A 215 32.10 3.26 -21.79
C GLU A 215 31.96 2.69 -20.38
N LEU A 216 32.97 1.95 -19.89
CA LEU A 216 33.00 1.44 -18.52
C LEU A 216 32.96 2.57 -17.50
N GLN A 217 33.70 3.67 -17.73
CA GLN A 217 33.68 4.86 -16.88
C GLN A 217 32.30 5.54 -16.87
N LYS A 218 31.63 5.62 -18.02
CA LYS A 218 30.24 6.13 -18.12
C LYS A 218 29.27 5.24 -17.35
N ILE A 219 29.46 3.92 -17.37
CA ILE A 219 28.60 3.00 -16.62
C ILE A 219 28.89 3.11 -15.11
N SER A 220 30.16 3.15 -14.72
CA SER A 220 30.60 3.23 -13.32
C SER A 220 30.19 4.54 -12.63
N SER A 221 29.94 5.63 -13.37
CA SER A 221 29.39 6.85 -12.77
C SER A 221 28.01 6.64 -12.12
N ASN A 222 27.35 5.51 -12.39
CA ASN A 222 26.08 5.13 -11.79
C ASN A 222 26.23 4.20 -10.57
N GLU A 223 27.43 4.00 -10.02
CA GLU A 223 27.68 3.13 -8.86
C GLU A 223 26.86 3.48 -7.60
N THR A 224 26.37 4.72 -7.53
CA THR A 224 25.50 5.22 -6.46
C THR A 224 24.04 4.74 -6.59
N ALA A 225 23.66 4.14 -7.72
CA ALA A 225 22.32 3.62 -7.97
C ALA A 225 22.08 2.28 -7.24
N GLN A 226 21.98 2.32 -5.92
CA GLN A 226 21.93 1.11 -5.08
C GLN A 226 20.50 0.74 -4.65
N GLY A 227 19.49 1.20 -5.38
CA GLY A 227 18.08 1.09 -4.99
C GLY A 227 17.50 -0.34 -5.02
N LEU A 228 18.01 -1.23 -5.88
CA LEU A 228 17.50 -2.61 -5.99
C LEU A 228 18.35 -3.59 -5.17
N LYS A 229 17.96 -3.81 -3.91
CA LYS A 229 18.60 -4.76 -2.99
C LYS A 229 18.14 -6.20 -3.27
N LEU A 230 18.73 -6.82 -4.30
CA LEU A 230 18.34 -8.14 -4.85
C LEU A 230 19.29 -9.28 -4.47
N VAL A 231 20.45 -8.98 -3.89
CA VAL A 231 21.46 -9.98 -3.54
C VAL A 231 21.56 -10.10 -2.01
N PRO A 232 21.39 -11.30 -1.44
CA PRO A 232 21.59 -11.52 -0.01
C PRO A 232 22.99 -11.09 0.46
N PRO A 233 23.12 -10.63 1.72
CA PRO A 233 24.42 -10.32 2.28
C PRO A 233 25.26 -11.58 2.50
N SER A 234 26.56 -11.37 2.74
CA SER A 234 27.46 -12.42 3.20
C SER A 234 27.00 -13.01 4.53
N GLN A 235 27.36 -14.26 4.80
CA GLN A 235 27.14 -14.93 6.08
C GLN A 235 27.76 -14.21 7.28
N LEU A 236 28.81 -13.43 7.05
CA LEU A 236 29.49 -12.65 8.08
C LEU A 236 28.74 -11.35 8.42
N ASP A 237 27.79 -10.93 7.58
CA ASP A 237 26.99 -9.75 7.81
C ASP A 237 26.00 -9.97 8.97
N LYS A 238 26.03 -9.05 9.93
CA LYS A 238 25.13 -9.07 11.09
C LYS A 238 23.89 -8.20 10.87
N THR A 239 23.88 -7.36 9.84
CA THR A 239 22.77 -6.42 9.60
C THR A 239 21.58 -7.09 8.92
N GLY A 240 21.81 -8.15 8.14
CA GLY A 240 20.81 -8.79 7.31
C GLY A 240 20.39 -7.92 6.12
N THR A 241 21.17 -6.90 5.77
CA THR A 241 20.85 -5.94 4.71
C THR A 241 21.28 -6.50 3.36
N TRP A 242 20.33 -6.69 2.46
CA TRP A 242 20.59 -7.13 1.10
C TRP A 242 21.34 -6.04 0.33
N LEU A 243 22.13 -6.48 -0.64
CA LEU A 243 22.99 -5.68 -1.47
C LEU A 243 22.38 -5.52 -2.86
N SER A 244 22.65 -4.37 -3.47
CA SER A 244 22.49 -4.16 -4.91
C SER A 244 23.68 -4.74 -5.67
N PRO A 245 23.55 -5.02 -6.98
CA PRO A 245 24.68 -5.45 -7.79
C PRO A 245 25.85 -4.47 -7.79
N TRP A 246 25.59 -3.15 -7.75
CA TRP A 246 26.65 -2.14 -7.66
C TRP A 246 27.50 -2.24 -6.39
N GLU A 247 26.89 -2.56 -5.25
CA GLU A 247 27.63 -2.76 -3.98
C GLU A 247 28.55 -4.01 -4.00
N LEU A 248 28.37 -4.89 -4.98
CA LEU A 248 29.25 -6.03 -5.24
C LEU A 248 30.30 -5.72 -6.32
N MET A 249 30.34 -4.52 -6.88
CA MET A 249 31.35 -4.14 -7.88
C MET A 249 32.51 -3.33 -7.28
N ASP A 250 32.59 -3.21 -5.95
CA ASP A 250 33.63 -2.43 -5.23
C ASP A 250 34.95 -3.18 -5.02
N GLY A 251 35.09 -4.38 -5.59
CA GLY A 251 36.28 -5.22 -5.46
C GLY A 251 36.33 -6.09 -4.20
N ARG A 252 35.25 -6.15 -3.41
CA ARG A 252 35.14 -7.09 -2.28
C ARG A 252 35.12 -8.55 -2.74
N SER A 253 35.45 -9.45 -1.82
CA SER A 253 35.28 -10.90 -2.07
C SER A 253 33.81 -11.26 -2.08
N HIS A 254 33.39 -12.04 -3.08
CA HIS A 254 32.04 -12.57 -3.18
C HIS A 254 31.94 -13.96 -2.56
N GLU A 255 30.77 -14.29 -2.04
CA GLU A 255 30.44 -15.68 -1.75
C GLU A 255 29.89 -16.39 -2.99
N PRO A 256 30.03 -17.72 -3.10
CA PRO A 256 29.57 -18.48 -4.28
C PRO A 256 28.10 -18.29 -4.64
N HIS A 257 27.23 -18.03 -3.65
CA HIS A 257 25.81 -17.79 -3.89
C HIS A 257 25.56 -16.40 -4.52
N GLN A 258 26.37 -15.40 -4.17
CA GLN A 258 26.27 -14.04 -4.70
C GLN A 258 26.70 -14.03 -6.17
N ASP A 259 27.79 -14.71 -6.51
CA ASP A 259 28.23 -14.87 -7.91
C ASP A 259 27.17 -15.56 -8.77
N LYS A 260 26.56 -16.65 -8.28
CA LYS A 260 25.46 -17.33 -8.98
C LYS A 260 24.29 -16.39 -9.26
N ILE A 261 23.91 -15.58 -8.27
CA ILE A 261 22.81 -14.62 -8.39
C ILE A 261 23.14 -13.53 -9.41
N LEU A 262 24.35 -12.95 -9.35
CA LEU A 262 24.79 -11.92 -10.30
C LEU A 262 24.81 -12.45 -11.74
N ILE A 263 25.40 -13.63 -11.95
CA ILE A 263 25.45 -14.28 -13.27
C ILE A 263 24.03 -14.58 -13.78
N ALA A 264 23.14 -15.04 -12.92
CA ALA A 264 21.76 -15.30 -13.30
C ALA A 264 20.99 -14.01 -13.67
N LEU A 265 21.17 -12.93 -12.91
CA LEU A 265 20.58 -11.63 -13.23
C LEU A 265 21.12 -11.07 -14.55
N GLU A 266 22.43 -11.14 -14.78
CA GLU A 266 23.08 -10.75 -16.04
C GLU A 266 22.53 -11.58 -17.22
N LYS A 267 22.45 -12.90 -17.07
CA LYS A 267 21.89 -13.81 -18.08
C LYS A 267 20.43 -13.50 -18.38
N TYR A 268 19.64 -13.17 -17.36
CA TYR A 268 18.23 -12.79 -17.51
C TYR A 268 18.08 -11.47 -18.28
N LEU A 269 18.84 -10.43 -17.92
CA LEU A 269 18.83 -9.14 -18.62
C LEU A 269 19.29 -9.28 -20.07
N ALA A 270 20.32 -10.08 -20.32
CA ALA A 270 20.79 -10.36 -21.67
C ALA A 270 19.74 -11.14 -22.49
N GLY A 271 19.07 -12.13 -21.91
CA GLY A 271 17.96 -12.83 -22.57
C GLY A 271 16.78 -11.89 -22.88
N ARG A 272 16.45 -10.98 -21.95
CA ARG A 272 15.38 -10.01 -22.16
C ARG A 272 15.72 -8.97 -23.24
N TYR A 273 16.98 -8.54 -23.31
CA TYR A 273 17.48 -7.67 -24.37
C TYR A 273 17.42 -8.35 -25.75
N GLU A 274 17.80 -9.63 -25.83
CA GLU A 274 17.79 -10.42 -27.07
C GLU A 274 16.38 -10.92 -27.46
N GLY A 275 15.40 -10.88 -26.55
CA GLY A 275 14.09 -11.50 -26.73
C GLY A 275 14.09 -13.04 -26.62
N ASP A 276 15.15 -13.62 -26.06
CA ASP A 276 15.34 -15.06 -25.90
C ASP A 276 14.68 -15.58 -24.61
N LYS A 277 13.52 -16.22 -24.78
CA LYS A 277 12.71 -16.76 -23.68
C LYS A 277 13.36 -17.96 -22.98
N ASP A 278 14.10 -18.80 -23.70
CA ASP A 278 14.73 -19.98 -23.13
C ASP A 278 15.89 -19.58 -22.23
N LYS A 279 16.67 -18.60 -22.68
CA LYS A 279 17.74 -17.98 -21.88
C LYS A 279 17.18 -17.31 -20.62
N MET A 280 16.06 -16.59 -20.74
CA MET A 280 15.37 -15.98 -19.58
C MET A 280 14.88 -17.05 -18.59
N MET A 281 14.23 -18.11 -19.06
CA MET A 281 13.70 -19.18 -18.21
C MET A 281 14.83 -19.93 -17.49
N SER A 282 15.92 -20.24 -18.20
CA SER A 282 17.11 -20.84 -17.60
C SER A 282 17.76 -19.91 -16.58
N ALA A 283 17.81 -18.60 -16.83
CA ALA A 283 18.35 -17.62 -15.89
C ALA A 283 17.50 -17.49 -14.61
N ILE A 284 16.16 -17.53 -14.72
CA ILE A 284 15.26 -17.55 -13.57
C ILE A 284 15.53 -18.77 -12.68
N GLU A 285 15.76 -19.93 -13.29
CA GLU A 285 16.07 -21.15 -12.55
C GLU A 285 17.46 -21.09 -11.89
N ASP A 286 18.47 -20.59 -12.60
CA ASP A 286 19.81 -20.35 -12.04
C ASP A 286 19.75 -19.38 -10.84
N TYR A 287 18.94 -18.32 -10.95
CA TYR A 287 18.70 -17.36 -9.86
C TYR A 287 18.04 -18.05 -8.66
N ARG A 288 17.02 -18.89 -8.90
CA ARG A 288 16.35 -19.67 -7.86
C ARG A 288 17.33 -20.58 -7.12
N VAL A 289 18.21 -21.27 -7.86
CA VAL A 289 19.26 -22.12 -7.29
C VAL A 289 20.25 -21.30 -6.47
N GLY A 290 20.63 -20.10 -6.94
CA GLY A 290 21.46 -19.15 -6.21
C GLY A 290 20.85 -18.79 -4.84
N ILE A 291 19.59 -18.38 -4.82
CA ILE A 291 18.86 -18.04 -3.59
C ILE A 291 18.70 -19.26 -2.66
N LEU A 292 18.46 -20.46 -3.19
CA LEU A 292 18.33 -21.66 -2.35
C LEU A 292 19.67 -22.15 -1.77
N SER A 293 20.79 -21.70 -2.34
CA SER A 293 22.13 -22.02 -1.86
C SER A 293 22.59 -21.18 -0.66
N ILE A 294 21.82 -20.16 -0.25
CA ILE A 294 22.14 -19.35 0.94
C ILE A 294 22.07 -20.23 2.20
N PRO A 295 23.11 -20.29 3.04
CA PRO A 295 23.10 -21.17 4.20
C PRO A 295 22.18 -20.71 5.33
N ASN A 296 22.02 -19.40 5.55
CA ASN A 296 21.18 -18.81 6.61
C ASN A 296 20.16 -17.81 6.04
N ALA A 297 18.97 -17.71 6.65
CA ALA A 297 17.95 -16.71 6.31
C ALA A 297 17.42 -16.75 4.84
N LYS A 298 17.18 -17.97 4.32
CA LYS A 298 16.55 -18.16 3.01
C LYS A 298 15.19 -17.46 2.94
N PRO A 299 14.89 -16.70 1.87
CA PRO A 299 13.56 -16.15 1.69
C PRO A 299 12.53 -17.28 1.54
N ASP A 300 11.36 -17.11 2.13
CA ASP A 300 10.25 -18.05 1.98
C ASP A 300 9.64 -17.92 0.57
N MET A 301 10.03 -18.82 -0.33
CA MET A 301 9.54 -18.87 -1.71
C MET A 301 8.02 -19.04 -1.79
N TYR A 302 7.42 -19.76 -0.84
CA TYR A 302 5.97 -19.95 -0.80
C TYR A 302 5.26 -18.65 -0.43
N LEU A 303 5.84 -17.87 0.48
CA LEU A 303 5.35 -16.54 0.84
C LEU A 303 5.41 -15.58 -0.34
N LEU A 304 6.53 -15.56 -1.08
CA LEU A 304 6.71 -14.70 -2.24
C LEU A 304 5.64 -14.98 -3.31
N LYS A 305 5.44 -16.25 -3.67
CA LYS A 305 4.40 -16.68 -4.62
C LYS A 305 2.99 -16.27 -4.16
N LYS A 306 2.72 -16.42 -2.87
CA LYS A 306 1.43 -16.07 -2.29
C LYS A 306 1.15 -14.58 -2.35
N GLU A 307 2.13 -13.73 -2.04
CA GLU A 307 1.99 -12.27 -2.13
C GLU A 307 1.76 -11.80 -3.57
N THR A 308 2.54 -12.31 -4.54
CA THR A 308 2.33 -12.05 -5.97
C THR A 308 0.91 -12.43 -6.41
N TRP A 309 0.43 -13.59 -5.98
CA TRP A 309 -0.93 -14.05 -6.29
C TRP A 309 -2.02 -13.14 -5.66
N VAL A 310 -1.82 -12.69 -4.41
CA VAL A 310 -2.75 -11.75 -3.75
C VAL A 310 -2.85 -10.43 -4.51
N ASN A 311 -1.73 -9.93 -5.04
CA ASN A 311 -1.70 -8.72 -5.86
C ASN A 311 -2.46 -8.88 -7.18
N GLU A 312 -2.48 -10.07 -7.77
CA GLU A 312 -3.20 -10.36 -9.01
C GLU A 312 -4.72 -10.47 -8.79
N VAL A 313 -5.14 -11.24 -7.79
CA VAL A 313 -6.56 -11.60 -7.59
C VAL A 313 -7.40 -10.44 -7.03
N ASN A 314 -6.78 -9.46 -6.35
CA ASN A 314 -7.46 -8.26 -5.88
C ASN A 314 -8.76 -8.56 -5.08
N LEU A 315 -8.65 -9.43 -4.06
CA LEU A 315 -9.79 -9.97 -3.28
C LEU A 315 -10.74 -8.89 -2.72
N PHE A 316 -10.23 -7.72 -2.33
CA PHE A 316 -11.05 -6.64 -1.80
C PHE A 316 -11.94 -5.97 -2.87
N TYR A 317 -11.49 -5.88 -4.13
CA TYR A 317 -12.35 -5.41 -5.21
C TYR A 317 -13.50 -6.39 -5.49
N THR A 318 -13.21 -7.69 -5.40
CA THR A 318 -14.22 -8.75 -5.50
C THR A 318 -15.24 -8.66 -4.35
N SER A 319 -14.76 -8.44 -3.11
CA SER A 319 -15.61 -8.18 -1.94
C SER A 319 -16.57 -6.98 -2.18
N VAL A 320 -16.06 -5.86 -2.69
CA VAL A 320 -16.88 -4.68 -3.03
C VAL A 320 -17.94 -5.00 -4.07
N ALA A 321 -17.59 -5.73 -5.13
CA ALA A 321 -18.55 -6.11 -6.17
C ALA A 321 -19.74 -6.89 -5.57
N PHE A 322 -19.47 -7.83 -4.67
CA PHE A 322 -20.50 -8.58 -3.96
C PHE A 322 -21.32 -7.74 -2.97
N TYR A 323 -20.72 -6.77 -2.29
CA TYR A 323 -21.45 -5.83 -1.44
C TYR A 323 -22.37 -4.90 -2.24
N LEU A 324 -21.89 -4.36 -3.37
CA LEU A 324 -22.71 -3.56 -4.30
C LEU A 324 -23.86 -4.40 -4.88
N LEU A 325 -23.58 -5.63 -5.30
CA LEU A 325 -24.62 -6.55 -5.78
C LEU A 325 -25.66 -6.84 -4.69
N ALA A 326 -25.24 -7.06 -3.44
CA ALA A 326 -26.15 -7.25 -2.32
C ALA A 326 -27.06 -6.03 -2.11
N PHE A 327 -26.52 -4.82 -2.21
CA PHE A 327 -27.27 -3.57 -2.10
C PHE A 327 -28.31 -3.41 -3.21
N ILE A 328 -27.90 -3.61 -4.47
CA ILE A 328 -28.78 -3.50 -5.65
C ILE A 328 -29.92 -4.52 -5.56
N LEU A 329 -29.60 -5.78 -5.26
CA LEU A 329 -30.60 -6.84 -5.11
C LEU A 329 -31.57 -6.60 -3.95
N LEU A 330 -31.10 -6.02 -2.84
CA LEU A 330 -31.96 -5.59 -1.74
C LEU A 330 -32.95 -4.51 -2.19
N GLY A 331 -32.47 -3.52 -2.96
CA GLY A 331 -33.30 -2.46 -3.56
C GLY A 331 -34.43 -3.04 -4.42
N PHE A 332 -34.10 -3.90 -5.38
CA PHE A 332 -35.08 -4.59 -6.22
C PHE A 332 -36.03 -5.47 -5.42
N SER A 333 -35.53 -6.20 -4.41
CA SER A 333 -36.37 -7.00 -3.51
C SER A 333 -37.41 -6.14 -2.79
N ARG A 334 -37.08 -4.90 -2.42
CA ARG A 334 -38.06 -3.99 -1.78
C ARG A 334 -39.05 -3.36 -2.76
N MET A 335 -38.68 -3.20 -4.03
CA MET A 335 -39.57 -2.65 -5.06
C MET A 335 -40.57 -3.71 -5.58
N ILE A 336 -40.09 -4.90 -5.90
CA ILE A 336 -40.89 -5.96 -6.57
C ILE A 336 -41.47 -6.96 -5.55
N GLN A 337 -40.95 -6.97 -4.31
CA GLN A 337 -41.30 -7.90 -3.22
C GLN A 337 -41.07 -9.42 -3.43
N PRO A 338 -40.20 -9.92 -4.33
CA PRO A 338 -39.91 -11.35 -4.36
C PRO A 338 -39.00 -11.74 -3.19
N LYS A 339 -39.37 -12.83 -2.49
CA LYS A 339 -38.59 -13.39 -1.37
C LYS A 339 -37.22 -13.93 -1.83
N TRP A 340 -37.11 -14.43 -3.07
CA TRP A 340 -35.88 -15.01 -3.59
C TRP A 340 -34.77 -13.96 -3.82
N LEU A 341 -35.10 -12.74 -4.26
CA LEU A 341 -34.09 -11.66 -4.40
C LEU A 341 -33.43 -11.30 -3.07
N LYS A 342 -34.18 -11.35 -1.97
CA LYS A 342 -33.62 -11.11 -0.64
C LYS A 342 -32.63 -12.21 -0.24
N ILE A 343 -32.93 -13.46 -0.58
CA ILE A 343 -32.03 -14.59 -0.32
C ILE A 343 -30.74 -14.43 -1.14
N ILE A 344 -30.85 -14.08 -2.43
CA ILE A 344 -29.66 -13.84 -3.26
C ILE A 344 -28.86 -12.63 -2.74
N SER A 345 -29.52 -11.56 -2.30
CA SER A 345 -28.84 -10.42 -1.64
C SER A 345 -28.08 -10.86 -0.39
N TYR A 346 -28.68 -11.73 0.45
CA TYR A 346 -28.02 -12.28 1.63
C TYR A 346 -26.83 -13.17 1.27
N VAL A 347 -26.97 -14.07 0.30
CA VAL A 347 -25.86 -14.88 -0.20
C VAL A 347 -24.75 -13.97 -0.73
N SER A 348 -25.07 -12.96 -1.53
CA SER A 348 -24.09 -11.99 -2.05
C SER A 348 -23.34 -11.28 -0.92
N LEU A 349 -24.01 -10.86 0.15
CA LEU A 349 -23.35 -10.26 1.32
C LEU A 349 -22.38 -11.25 1.98
N ILE A 350 -22.79 -12.50 2.16
CA ILE A 350 -21.93 -13.55 2.73
C ILE A 350 -20.72 -13.83 1.84
N LEU A 351 -20.90 -13.85 0.52
CA LEU A 351 -19.78 -14.03 -0.42
C LEU A 351 -18.78 -12.88 -0.35
N GLY A 352 -19.27 -11.63 -0.31
CA GLY A 352 -18.42 -10.47 -0.07
C GLY A 352 -17.64 -10.60 1.23
N LEU A 353 -18.30 -11.03 2.31
CA LEU A 353 -17.65 -11.27 3.60
C LEU A 353 -16.59 -12.37 3.52
N VAL A 354 -16.84 -13.48 2.83
CA VAL A 354 -15.85 -14.56 2.63
C VAL A 354 -14.60 -14.04 1.90
N TYR A 355 -14.76 -13.28 0.82
CA TYR A 355 -13.61 -12.67 0.12
C TYR A 355 -12.87 -11.65 1.01
N HIS A 356 -13.60 -10.87 1.79
CA HIS A 356 -13.03 -9.92 2.75
C HIS A 356 -12.20 -10.66 3.81
N THR A 357 -12.77 -11.69 4.46
CA THR A 357 -12.08 -12.53 5.45
C THR A 357 -10.84 -13.20 4.86
N TYR A 358 -10.95 -13.75 3.66
CA TYR A 358 -9.82 -14.42 3.01
C TYR A 358 -8.70 -13.43 2.66
N GLY A 359 -9.03 -12.23 2.20
CA GLY A 359 -8.05 -11.16 1.96
C GLY A 359 -7.32 -10.73 3.22
N ILE A 360 -8.04 -10.55 4.34
CA ILE A 360 -7.46 -10.27 5.66
C ILE A 360 -6.57 -11.41 6.13
N TYR A 361 -7.02 -12.65 6.01
CA TYR A 361 -6.27 -13.84 6.41
C TYR A 361 -4.94 -13.97 5.65
N LEU A 362 -4.97 -13.82 4.32
CA LEU A 362 -3.74 -13.89 3.53
C LEU A 362 -2.75 -12.78 3.89
N ARG A 363 -3.23 -11.58 4.20
CA ARG A 363 -2.38 -10.50 4.73
C ARG A 363 -1.75 -10.85 6.07
N MET A 364 -2.51 -11.47 6.99
CA MET A 364 -1.97 -11.96 8.25
C MET A 364 -0.86 -12.98 8.03
N VAL A 365 -1.04 -13.91 7.09
CA VAL A 365 -0.04 -14.92 6.75
C VAL A 365 1.21 -14.28 6.11
N ILE A 366 1.05 -13.29 5.25
CA ILE A 366 2.16 -12.58 4.60
C ILE A 366 2.96 -11.73 5.60
N MET A 367 2.28 -11.01 6.49
CA MET A 367 2.92 -10.08 7.41
C MET A 367 3.30 -10.70 8.77
N GLY A 368 2.83 -11.91 9.07
CA GLY A 368 3.03 -12.56 10.36
C GLY A 368 2.33 -11.87 11.54
N ARG A 369 1.36 -10.98 11.28
CA ARG A 369 0.69 -10.14 12.30
C ARG A 369 -0.72 -9.71 11.88
N PRO A 370 -1.59 -9.31 12.82
CA PRO A 370 -2.91 -8.77 12.48
C PRO A 370 -2.84 -7.51 11.60
N PRO A 371 -3.74 -7.34 10.62
CA PRO A 371 -3.70 -6.24 9.66
C PRO A 371 -4.46 -5.05 10.25
N VAL A 372 -3.84 -4.39 11.22
CA VAL A 372 -4.39 -3.19 11.88
C VAL A 372 -3.32 -2.13 12.10
N SER A 373 -2.20 -2.21 11.37
CA SER A 373 -1.06 -1.33 11.64
C SER A 373 -1.02 -0.05 10.84
N THR A 374 -1.53 -0.11 9.62
CA THR A 374 -1.64 1.06 8.77
C THR A 374 -3.09 1.56 8.81
N LEU A 375 -3.31 2.83 8.43
CA LEU A 375 -4.66 3.35 8.24
C LEU A 375 -5.44 2.50 7.23
N TYR A 376 -4.80 2.14 6.11
CA TYR A 376 -5.36 1.25 5.10
C TYR A 376 -5.89 -0.06 5.71
N GLU A 377 -5.04 -0.77 6.45
CA GLU A 377 -5.37 -2.04 7.08
C GLU A 377 -6.47 -1.90 8.15
N SER A 378 -6.37 -0.85 8.97
CA SER A 378 -7.37 -0.55 10.00
C SER A 378 -8.75 -0.32 9.40
N ILE A 379 -8.84 0.39 8.27
CA ILE A 379 -10.13 0.67 7.61
C ILE A 379 -10.78 -0.59 7.08
N ILE A 380 -9.97 -1.46 6.48
CA ILE A 380 -10.41 -2.78 6.02
C ILE A 380 -10.93 -3.59 7.20
N PHE A 381 -10.20 -3.62 8.32
CA PHE A 381 -10.59 -4.39 9.50
C PHE A 381 -11.86 -3.85 10.18
N VAL A 382 -12.03 -2.53 10.28
CA VAL A 382 -13.27 -1.90 10.75
C VAL A 382 -14.43 -2.21 9.81
N GLY A 383 -14.20 -2.18 8.49
CA GLY A 383 -15.19 -2.59 7.48
C GLY A 383 -15.61 -4.04 7.61
N PHE A 384 -14.65 -4.95 7.80
CA PHE A 384 -14.90 -6.36 8.09
C PHE A 384 -15.79 -6.52 9.33
N THR A 385 -15.41 -5.86 10.43
CA THR A 385 -16.16 -5.91 11.69
C THR A 385 -17.60 -5.43 11.52
N LEU A 386 -17.79 -4.30 10.83
CA LEU A 386 -19.12 -3.74 10.54
C LEU A 386 -19.97 -4.77 9.79
N VAL A 387 -19.42 -5.41 8.76
CA VAL A 387 -20.15 -6.40 7.97
C VAL A 387 -20.46 -7.65 8.78
N VAL A 388 -19.55 -8.12 9.64
CA VAL A 388 -19.81 -9.24 10.57
C VAL A 388 -21.01 -8.94 11.48
N PHE A 389 -21.01 -7.78 12.15
CA PHE A 389 -22.15 -7.38 12.98
C PHE A 389 -23.43 -7.22 12.16
N ALA A 390 -23.35 -6.68 10.95
CA ALA A 390 -24.48 -6.55 10.05
C ALA A 390 -25.08 -7.91 9.64
N VAL A 391 -24.23 -8.92 9.37
CA VAL A 391 -24.65 -10.30 9.10
C VAL A 391 -25.32 -10.92 10.32
N VAL A 392 -24.77 -10.73 11.52
CA VAL A 392 -25.38 -11.20 12.77
C VAL A 392 -26.76 -10.56 12.98
N ILE A 393 -26.88 -9.25 12.75
CA ILE A 393 -28.16 -8.53 12.85
C ILE A 393 -29.16 -9.05 11.82
N GLU A 394 -28.75 -9.29 10.57
CA GLU A 394 -29.66 -9.88 9.56
C GLU A 394 -30.08 -11.29 9.95
N TYR A 395 -29.18 -12.11 10.48
CA TYR A 395 -29.50 -13.47 10.92
C TYR A 395 -30.56 -13.48 12.01
N LEU A 396 -30.47 -12.55 12.97
CA LEU A 396 -31.41 -12.41 14.08
C LEU A 396 -32.75 -11.77 13.67
N ARG A 397 -32.74 -10.75 12.80
CA ARG A 397 -33.97 -10.00 12.43
C ARG A 397 -34.68 -10.52 11.19
N ARG A 398 -33.92 -10.98 10.20
CA ARG A 398 -34.40 -11.40 8.88
C ARG A 398 -35.33 -10.39 8.22
N ASP A 399 -35.11 -9.10 8.42
CA ASP A 399 -35.94 -8.01 7.89
C ASP A 399 -35.22 -7.18 6.81
N GLY A 400 -33.94 -7.41 6.54
CA GLY A 400 -33.14 -6.71 5.53
C GLY A 400 -32.37 -5.51 6.08
N LEU A 401 -32.50 -5.21 7.38
CA LEU A 401 -31.77 -4.12 8.03
C LEU A 401 -30.26 -4.42 8.05
N GLY A 402 -29.88 -5.64 8.42
CA GLY A 402 -28.46 -6.03 8.43
C GLY A 402 -27.90 -6.06 7.01
N LEU A 403 -28.68 -6.49 6.02
CA LEU A 403 -28.29 -6.42 4.62
C LEU A 403 -27.94 -5.00 4.16
N PHE A 404 -28.77 -4.02 4.51
CA PHE A 404 -28.53 -2.63 4.16
C PHE A 404 -27.25 -2.10 4.82
N ILE A 405 -27.09 -2.31 6.13
CA ILE A 405 -25.92 -1.82 6.89
C ILE A 405 -24.63 -2.45 6.33
N GLY A 406 -24.60 -3.77 6.15
CA GLY A 406 -23.42 -4.48 5.68
C GLY A 406 -23.03 -4.12 4.25
N SER A 407 -24.00 -4.06 3.33
CA SER A 407 -23.72 -3.74 1.92
C SER A 407 -23.27 -2.29 1.73
N VAL A 408 -23.93 -1.33 2.37
CA VAL A 408 -23.58 0.10 2.27
C VAL A 408 -22.29 0.38 3.04
N GLY A 409 -22.21 0.00 4.32
CA GLY A 409 -21.06 0.28 5.16
C GLY A 409 -19.79 -0.45 4.70
N GLY A 410 -19.89 -1.71 4.29
CA GLY A 410 -18.77 -2.47 3.73
C GLY A 410 -18.24 -1.88 2.43
N THR A 411 -19.13 -1.39 1.55
CA THR A 411 -18.73 -0.71 0.30
C THR A 411 -18.03 0.62 0.58
N ILE A 412 -18.62 1.47 1.45
CA ILE A 412 -18.07 2.78 1.79
C ILE A 412 -16.68 2.64 2.41
N LEU A 413 -16.51 1.75 3.39
CA LEU A 413 -15.22 1.56 4.06
C LEU A 413 -14.17 0.98 3.11
N HIS A 414 -14.53 0.09 2.19
CA HIS A 414 -13.59 -0.32 1.14
C HIS A 414 -13.18 0.84 0.22
N TYR A 415 -14.14 1.65 -0.23
CA TYR A 415 -13.84 2.83 -1.06
C TYR A 415 -12.87 3.79 -0.36
N VAL A 416 -13.12 4.08 0.92
CA VAL A 416 -12.22 4.90 1.74
C VAL A 416 -10.85 4.23 1.87
N SER A 417 -10.78 2.91 2.11
CA SER A 417 -9.52 2.19 2.20
C SER A 417 -8.69 2.29 0.91
N PHE A 418 -9.31 2.20 -0.28
CA PHE A 418 -8.59 2.31 -1.54
C PHE A 418 -7.98 3.70 -1.77
N GLY A 419 -8.55 4.75 -1.19
CA GLY A 419 -7.95 6.09 -1.16
C GLY A 419 -6.59 6.10 -0.45
N TYR A 420 -6.48 5.41 0.69
CA TYR A 420 -5.22 5.28 1.45
C TYR A 420 -4.26 4.24 0.88
N ALA A 421 -4.71 3.38 -0.04
CA ALA A 421 -3.81 2.47 -0.74
C ALA A 421 -2.82 3.23 -1.65
N ALA A 422 -3.18 4.44 -2.07
CA ALA A 422 -2.36 5.30 -2.93
C ALA A 422 -1.11 5.85 -2.21
N ASP A 423 -1.04 5.77 -0.88
CA ASP A 423 0.09 6.26 -0.09
C ASP A 423 1.33 5.33 -0.15
N GLY A 424 1.24 4.19 -0.87
CA GLY A 424 2.38 3.33 -1.20
C GLY A 424 2.20 1.86 -0.81
N ASP A 425 3.20 1.29 -0.13
CA ASP A 425 3.19 -0.12 0.26
C ASP A 425 2.16 -0.40 1.36
N THR A 426 1.07 -1.07 0.99
CA THR A 426 0.01 -1.48 1.93
C THR A 426 0.41 -2.64 2.85
N LEU A 427 1.63 -3.18 2.70
CA LEU A 427 2.24 -4.27 3.48
C LEU A 427 3.57 -3.80 4.11
N GLY A 428 3.59 -2.57 4.63
CA GLY A 428 4.76 -1.97 5.26
C GLY A 428 5.17 -2.63 6.59
N MET A 429 6.46 -2.53 6.93
CA MET A 429 6.96 -2.92 8.25
C MET A 429 6.57 -1.91 9.32
N LEU A 430 6.40 -2.41 10.55
CA LEU A 430 6.19 -1.56 11.72
C LEU A 430 7.48 -0.82 12.08
N VAL A 431 7.34 0.41 12.59
CA VAL A 431 8.43 1.07 13.30
C VAL A 431 8.86 0.17 14.45
N ALA A 432 10.17 0.06 14.73
CA ALA A 432 10.73 -0.93 15.64
C ALA A 432 10.05 -0.97 17.04
N VAL A 433 9.59 0.17 17.55
CA VAL A 433 8.85 0.26 18.83
C VAL A 433 7.47 -0.42 18.76
N LEU A 434 6.79 -0.35 17.61
CA LEU A 434 5.52 -1.02 17.37
C LEU A 434 5.68 -2.50 16.99
N ASN A 435 6.90 -2.98 16.77
CA ASN A 435 7.17 -4.37 16.41
C ASN A 435 7.09 -5.32 17.62
N SER A 436 6.81 -4.81 18.83
CA SER A 436 6.70 -5.61 20.05
C SER A 436 5.24 -5.90 20.48
N ASN A 437 5.03 -7.17 20.82
CA ASN A 437 4.10 -7.73 21.79
C ASN A 437 2.61 -7.92 21.48
N PHE A 438 2.15 -9.07 22.02
CA PHE A 438 0.77 -9.50 22.26
C PHE A 438 -0.18 -8.37 22.68
N TRP A 439 0.30 -7.43 23.50
CA TRP A 439 -0.50 -6.30 23.98
C TRP A 439 -0.90 -5.32 22.88
N LEU A 440 0.01 -4.93 21.99
CA LEU A 440 -0.32 -4.04 20.87
C LEU A 440 -1.35 -4.70 19.96
N ALA A 441 -1.11 -5.96 19.58
CA ALA A 441 -2.01 -6.72 18.72
C ALA A 441 -3.40 -6.84 19.34
N THR A 442 -3.49 -7.19 20.63
CA THR A 442 -4.76 -7.35 21.35
C THR A 442 -5.47 -6.01 21.54
N HIS A 443 -4.75 -4.96 21.91
CA HIS A 443 -5.29 -3.59 22.04
C HIS A 443 -5.89 -3.12 20.71
N VAL A 444 -5.10 -3.10 19.64
CA VAL A 444 -5.52 -2.50 18.37
C VAL A 444 -6.66 -3.29 17.74
N THR A 445 -6.64 -4.62 17.82
CA THR A 445 -7.78 -5.44 17.33
C THR A 445 -9.05 -5.22 18.17
N THR A 446 -8.94 -5.12 19.50
CA THR A 446 -10.10 -4.90 20.37
C THR A 446 -10.72 -3.51 20.17
N ILE A 447 -9.89 -2.46 20.10
CA ILE A 447 -10.39 -1.08 19.92
C ILE A 447 -11.01 -0.89 18.52
N THR A 448 -10.42 -1.47 17.47
CA THR A 448 -10.97 -1.41 16.10
C THR A 448 -12.25 -2.23 15.95
N LEU A 449 -12.38 -3.36 16.67
CA LEU A 449 -13.67 -4.07 16.78
C LEU A 449 -14.74 -3.16 17.41
N GLY A 450 -14.36 -2.40 18.44
CA GLY A 450 -15.19 -1.38 19.07
C GLY A 450 -15.64 -0.29 18.08
N TYR A 451 -14.72 0.24 17.27
CA TYR A 451 -15.06 1.23 16.23
C TYR A 451 -16.06 0.68 15.22
N GLY A 452 -15.88 -0.56 14.76
CA GLY A 452 -16.84 -1.22 13.87
C GLY A 452 -18.24 -1.33 14.49
N ALA A 453 -18.34 -1.78 15.74
CA ALA A 453 -19.60 -1.85 16.47
C ALA A 453 -20.24 -0.47 16.69
N SER A 454 -19.44 0.55 16.99
CA SER A 454 -19.88 1.93 17.13
C SER A 454 -20.50 2.49 15.85
N LEU A 455 -19.85 2.26 14.70
CA LEU A 455 -20.38 2.68 13.40
C LEU A 455 -21.71 1.99 13.09
N VAL A 456 -21.82 0.69 13.36
CA VAL A 456 -23.09 -0.04 13.23
C VAL A 456 -24.18 0.59 14.11
N ALA A 457 -23.87 0.98 15.34
CA ALA A 457 -24.82 1.67 16.21
C ALA A 457 -25.33 2.98 15.59
N GLY A 458 -24.44 3.83 15.06
CA GLY A 458 -24.85 5.05 14.38
C GLY A 458 -25.70 4.80 13.12
N PHE A 459 -25.35 3.78 12.31
CA PHE A 459 -26.18 3.37 11.17
C PHE A 459 -27.58 2.91 11.59
N ILE A 460 -27.70 2.12 12.66
CA ILE A 460 -29.02 1.74 13.20
C ILE A 460 -29.75 2.98 13.73
N GLY A 461 -29.05 3.97 14.30
CA GLY A 461 -29.60 5.26 14.72
C GLY A 461 -30.27 6.00 13.56
N HIS A 462 -29.60 6.13 12.41
CA HIS A 462 -30.19 6.71 11.20
C HIS A 462 -31.44 5.96 10.76
N LEU A 463 -31.38 4.63 10.72
CA LEU A 463 -32.51 3.79 10.33
C LEU A 463 -33.69 3.90 11.29
N TYR A 464 -33.43 4.02 12.59
CA TYR A 464 -34.45 4.25 13.61
C TYR A 464 -35.20 5.56 13.34
N LEU A 465 -34.48 6.67 13.10
CA LEU A 465 -35.10 7.97 12.84
C LEU A 465 -35.88 7.97 11.52
N ILE A 466 -35.33 7.40 10.46
CA ILE A 466 -36.03 7.26 9.16
C ILE A 466 -37.31 6.43 9.34
N GLN A 467 -37.26 5.32 10.06
CA GLN A 467 -38.42 4.48 10.32
C GLN A 467 -39.48 5.22 11.15
N ALA A 468 -39.05 6.02 12.14
CA ALA A 468 -39.94 6.82 12.97
C ALA A 468 -40.66 7.92 12.16
N ILE A 469 -40.02 8.46 11.12
CA ILE A 469 -40.66 9.41 10.18
C ILE A 469 -41.67 8.66 9.28
N ARG A 470 -41.26 7.54 8.68
CA ARG A 470 -42.05 6.82 7.67
C ARG A 470 -43.28 6.11 8.25
N LYS A 471 -43.14 5.47 9.41
CA LYS A 471 -44.21 4.67 10.04
C LYS A 471 -44.28 4.94 11.55
N PRO A 472 -44.70 6.14 11.98
CA PRO A 472 -44.67 6.55 13.39
C PRO A 472 -45.52 5.65 14.31
N HIS A 473 -46.63 5.09 13.80
CA HIS A 473 -47.53 4.22 14.57
C HIS A 473 -47.04 2.77 14.72
N ASN A 474 -45.97 2.36 14.00
CA ASN A 474 -45.45 1.00 14.11
C ASN A 474 -44.51 0.85 15.32
N SER A 475 -45.11 0.87 16.51
CA SER A 475 -44.39 0.86 17.79
C SER A 475 -43.56 -0.41 18.00
N SER A 476 -44.01 -1.57 17.51
CA SER A 476 -43.27 -2.83 17.60
C SER A 476 -41.94 -2.76 16.84
N SER A 477 -41.99 -2.37 15.55
CA SER A 477 -40.78 -2.26 14.73
C SER A 477 -39.78 -1.25 15.29
N LEU A 478 -40.25 -0.11 15.84
CA LEU A 478 -39.37 0.88 16.47
C LEU A 478 -38.74 0.34 17.75
N LYS A 479 -39.50 -0.37 18.58
CA LYS A 479 -38.96 -1.05 19.78
C LYS A 479 -37.88 -2.06 19.42
N ASP A 480 -38.08 -2.85 18.37
CA ASP A 480 -37.11 -3.86 17.93
C ASP A 480 -35.82 -3.23 17.39
N ILE A 481 -35.93 -2.18 16.58
CA ILE A 481 -34.75 -1.44 16.08
C ILE A 481 -34.00 -0.80 17.26
N HIS A 482 -34.72 -0.18 18.20
CA HIS A 482 -34.13 0.41 19.39
C HIS A 482 -33.43 -0.63 20.28
N LYS A 483 -34.01 -1.83 20.44
CA LYS A 483 -33.40 -2.93 21.21
C LYS A 483 -32.04 -3.32 20.61
N ASN A 484 -31.97 -3.45 19.29
CA ASN A 484 -30.73 -3.77 18.59
C ASN A 484 -29.72 -2.62 18.68
N LEU A 485 -30.17 -1.38 18.51
CA LEU A 485 -29.36 -0.17 18.71
C LEU A 485 -28.72 -0.15 20.11
N PHE A 486 -29.52 -0.35 21.14
CA PHE A 486 -29.04 -0.38 22.52
C PHE A 486 -28.07 -1.53 22.76
N GLY A 487 -28.39 -2.73 22.26
CA GLY A 487 -27.53 -3.92 22.38
C GLY A 487 -26.16 -3.73 21.71
N ILE A 488 -26.13 -3.21 20.48
CA ILE A 488 -24.85 -2.97 19.79
C ILE A 488 -24.05 -1.85 20.45
N THR A 489 -24.70 -0.82 21.02
CA THR A 489 -24.02 0.21 21.80
C THR A 489 -23.33 -0.37 23.05
N LEU A 490 -23.95 -1.34 23.73
CA LEU A 490 -23.30 -2.01 24.87
C LEU A 490 -22.07 -2.82 24.45
N ILE A 491 -22.16 -3.52 23.31
CA ILE A 491 -21.02 -4.24 22.73
C ILE A 491 -19.89 -3.26 22.34
N ALA A 492 -20.24 -2.14 21.71
CA ALA A 492 -19.30 -1.10 21.34
C ALA A 492 -18.63 -0.48 22.58
N LEU A 493 -19.41 -0.18 23.63
CA LEU A 493 -18.88 0.37 24.88
C LEU A 493 -17.94 -0.61 25.56
N PHE A 494 -18.29 -1.90 25.60
CA PHE A 494 -17.42 -2.93 26.15
C PHE A 494 -16.09 -2.99 25.40
N LEU A 495 -16.13 -3.13 24.07
CA LEU A 495 -14.93 -3.26 23.25
C LEU A 495 -14.06 -1.99 23.28
N THR A 496 -14.67 -0.81 23.25
CA THR A 496 -13.93 0.45 23.31
C THR A 496 -13.33 0.70 24.69
N LEU A 497 -14.03 0.38 25.78
CA LEU A 497 -13.51 0.50 27.14
C LEU A 497 -12.32 -0.44 27.36
N PHE A 498 -12.48 -1.74 27.08
CA PHE A 498 -11.41 -2.72 27.25
C PHE A 498 -10.26 -2.44 26.28
N GLY A 499 -10.56 -2.05 25.04
CA GLY A 499 -9.57 -1.58 24.09
C GLY A 499 -8.73 -0.45 24.67
N THR A 500 -9.34 0.61 25.18
CA THR A 500 -8.62 1.75 25.79
C THR A 500 -7.74 1.33 26.97
N ILE A 501 -8.24 0.46 27.86
CA ILE A 501 -7.45 -0.05 29.00
C ILE A 501 -6.24 -0.86 28.52
N LEU A 502 -6.43 -1.76 27.55
CA LEU A 502 -5.35 -2.54 26.95
C LEU A 502 -4.30 -1.66 26.28
N GLY A 503 -4.72 -0.51 25.72
CA GLY A 503 -3.83 0.49 25.16
C GLY A 503 -2.92 1.11 26.22
N GLY A 504 -3.48 1.44 27.39
CA GLY A 504 -2.68 1.92 28.53
C GLY A 504 -1.69 0.89 29.04
N ILE A 505 -2.06 -0.39 29.10
CA ILE A 505 -1.13 -1.49 29.48
C ILE A 505 0.04 -1.57 28.48
N TRP A 506 -0.26 -1.51 27.19
CA TRP A 506 0.76 -1.49 26.15
C TRP A 506 1.67 -0.26 26.24
N ALA A 507 1.10 0.92 26.49
CA ALA A 507 1.85 2.17 26.65
C ALA A 507 2.79 2.11 27.87
N ASP A 508 2.34 1.52 28.98
CA ASP A 508 3.18 1.33 30.17
C ASP A 508 4.39 0.45 29.87
N GLN A 509 4.18 -0.66 29.17
CA GLN A 509 5.25 -1.57 28.78
C GLN A 509 6.23 -0.93 27.78
N SER A 510 5.73 -0.14 26.84
CA SER A 510 6.53 0.36 25.71
C SER A 510 7.20 1.69 26.00
N TRP A 511 6.55 2.55 26.77
CA TRP A 511 6.94 3.93 27.03
C TRP A 511 7.14 4.25 28.52
N GLY A 512 6.92 3.28 29.42
CA GLY A 512 7.08 3.45 30.86
C GLY A 512 5.98 4.28 31.53
N ARG A 513 4.84 4.48 30.85
CA ARG A 513 3.66 5.16 31.42
C ARG A 513 2.34 4.61 30.90
N PHE A 514 1.38 4.40 31.81
CA PHE A 514 0.05 3.93 31.45
C PHE A 514 -0.79 4.95 30.65
N TRP A 515 -0.62 6.25 30.90
CA TRP A 515 -1.39 7.31 30.25
C TRP A 515 -0.59 8.61 30.21
N GLY A 516 -0.82 9.45 29.20
CA GLY A 516 -0.08 10.69 28.98
C GLY A 516 -0.86 11.77 28.25
N TRP A 517 -2.18 11.62 28.13
CA TRP A 517 -3.10 12.63 27.59
C TRP A 517 -2.79 13.05 26.15
N ASP A 518 -2.17 12.17 25.35
CA ASP A 518 -1.96 12.47 23.94
C ASP A 518 -3.29 12.44 23.16
N PRO A 519 -3.37 13.06 21.98
CA PRO A 519 -4.62 13.14 21.23
C PRO A 519 -5.30 11.80 20.93
N LYS A 520 -4.55 10.70 20.74
CA LYS A 520 -5.13 9.38 20.49
C LYS A 520 -5.74 8.78 21.75
N GLU A 521 -5.02 8.88 22.87
CA GLU A 521 -5.51 8.49 24.20
C GLU A 521 -6.80 9.25 24.55
N ASN A 522 -6.81 10.58 24.38
CA ASN A 522 -7.99 11.42 24.61
C ASN A 522 -9.16 11.08 23.67
N GLY A 523 -8.87 10.81 22.40
CA GLY A 523 -9.88 10.38 21.43
C GLY A 523 -10.54 9.07 21.83
N ALA A 524 -9.75 8.08 22.25
CA ALA A 524 -10.26 6.79 22.72
C ALA A 524 -11.11 6.95 23.99
N LEU A 525 -10.69 7.78 24.94
CA LEU A 525 -11.46 8.10 26.14
C LEU A 525 -12.78 8.81 25.81
N LEU A 526 -12.78 9.76 24.88
CA LEU A 526 -13.98 10.50 24.48
C LEU A 526 -15.06 9.57 23.91
N ILE A 527 -14.68 8.57 23.11
CA ILE A 527 -15.60 7.54 22.59
C ILE A 527 -16.27 6.79 23.75
N VAL A 528 -15.48 6.32 24.73
CA VAL A 528 -15.97 5.57 25.89
C VAL A 528 -16.93 6.42 26.71
N LEU A 529 -16.54 7.66 27.05
CA LEU A 529 -17.35 8.57 27.85
C LEU A 529 -18.65 8.93 27.15
N TRP A 530 -18.64 9.18 25.84
CA TRP A 530 -19.85 9.47 25.08
C TRP A 530 -20.83 8.31 25.09
N GLN A 531 -20.35 7.09 24.83
CA GLN A 531 -21.20 5.90 24.84
C GLN A 531 -21.75 5.61 26.24
N LEU A 532 -20.92 5.74 27.27
CA LEU A 532 -21.33 5.58 28.66
C LEU A 532 -22.40 6.61 29.04
N MET A 533 -22.20 7.88 28.69
CA MET A 533 -23.18 8.95 28.89
C MET A 533 -24.50 8.63 28.20
N MET A 534 -24.48 8.23 26.93
CA MET A 534 -25.70 7.91 26.19
C MET A 534 -26.45 6.72 26.79
N VAL A 535 -25.74 5.67 27.21
CA VAL A 535 -26.33 4.52 27.91
C VAL A 535 -26.94 4.97 29.23
N HIS A 536 -26.23 5.76 30.03
CA HIS A 536 -26.72 6.29 31.30
C HIS A 536 -27.98 7.15 31.12
N MET A 537 -27.97 8.10 30.17
CA MET A 537 -29.13 8.94 29.83
C MET A 537 -30.33 8.10 29.38
N ARG A 538 -30.09 6.97 28.69
CA ARG A 538 -31.17 6.08 28.26
C ARG A 538 -31.79 5.32 29.41
N LEU A 539 -30.97 4.81 30.33
CA LEU A 539 -31.40 4.04 31.51
C LEU A 539 -32.15 4.92 32.52
N THR A 540 -31.69 6.15 32.72
CA THR A 540 -32.31 7.14 33.63
C THR A 540 -33.55 7.83 33.02
N GLY A 541 -33.82 7.62 31.74
CA GLY A 541 -35.02 8.13 31.06
C GLY A 541 -34.91 9.56 30.50
N PHE A 542 -33.76 10.23 30.67
CA PHE A 542 -33.44 11.54 30.08
C PHE A 542 -33.39 11.46 28.54
N ALA A 543 -32.80 10.40 27.98
CA ALA A 543 -32.81 10.14 26.54
C ALA A 543 -33.93 9.16 26.18
N LYS A 544 -34.95 9.65 25.46
CA LYS A 544 -35.95 8.80 24.79
C LYS A 544 -35.31 8.07 23.59
N PRO A 545 -35.92 7.01 23.04
CA PRO A 545 -35.35 6.24 21.92
C PRO A 545 -34.84 7.08 20.73
N ALA A 546 -35.58 8.12 20.33
CA ALA A 546 -35.15 9.02 19.25
C ALA A 546 -33.92 9.86 19.64
N GLY A 547 -33.83 10.32 20.89
CA GLY A 547 -32.65 11.03 21.39
C GLY A 547 -31.44 10.10 21.53
N PHE A 548 -31.65 8.84 21.91
CA PHE A 548 -30.59 7.84 21.92
C PHE A 548 -30.07 7.54 20.51
N ALA A 549 -30.96 7.41 19.53
CA ALA A 549 -30.60 7.27 18.13
C ALA A 549 -29.75 8.44 17.62
N LEU A 550 -30.17 9.69 17.90
CA LEU A 550 -29.37 10.88 17.58
C LEU A 550 -28.00 10.85 18.26
N GLY A 551 -27.93 10.51 19.54
CA GLY A 551 -26.65 10.43 20.26
C GLY A 551 -25.70 9.38 19.69
N MET A 552 -26.21 8.25 19.18
CA MET A 552 -25.37 7.25 18.51
C MET A 552 -24.98 7.65 17.08
N ILE A 553 -25.75 8.50 16.40
CA ILE A 553 -25.33 9.16 15.16
C ILE A 553 -24.15 10.11 15.44
N MET A 554 -24.26 10.94 16.48
CA MET A 554 -23.16 11.83 16.92
C MET A 554 -21.91 11.06 17.37
N ASN A 555 -22.08 9.86 17.94
CA ASN A 555 -20.97 8.98 18.28
C ASN A 555 -20.12 8.61 17.05
N ASN A 556 -20.70 8.48 15.86
CA ASN A 556 -19.91 8.21 14.64
C ASN A 556 -18.93 9.34 14.33
N ILE A 557 -19.34 10.60 14.55
CA ILE A 557 -18.46 11.77 14.39
C ILE A 557 -17.27 11.65 15.35
N ILE A 558 -17.54 11.33 16.62
CA ILE A 558 -16.51 11.19 17.66
C ILE A 558 -15.53 10.08 17.29
N VAL A 559 -16.03 8.91 16.88
CA VAL A 559 -15.19 7.77 16.46
C VAL A 559 -14.31 8.14 15.28
N VAL A 560 -14.88 8.75 14.24
CA VAL A 560 -14.14 9.11 13.02
C VAL A 560 -13.11 10.22 13.29
N ILE A 561 -13.41 11.20 14.14
CA ILE A 561 -12.43 12.22 14.56
C ILE A 561 -11.32 11.60 15.42
N ALA A 562 -11.66 10.73 16.39
CA ALA A 562 -10.68 10.05 17.22
C ALA A 562 -9.80 9.08 16.43
N TRP A 563 -10.31 8.51 15.34
CA TRP A 563 -9.57 7.55 14.51
C TRP A 563 -8.71 8.23 13.43
N PHE A 564 -9.27 9.20 12.70
CA PHE A 564 -8.58 9.90 11.62
C PHE A 564 -8.09 11.30 12.01
N GLY A 565 -8.92 12.08 12.69
CA GLY A 565 -8.68 13.49 12.99
C GLY A 565 -7.50 13.74 13.91
N VAL A 566 -7.24 12.84 14.86
CA VAL A 566 -6.07 12.93 15.75
C VAL A 566 -4.74 12.87 14.98
N ASN A 567 -4.69 12.20 13.82
CA ASN A 567 -3.48 12.16 12.99
C ASN A 567 -3.21 13.52 12.31
N LEU A 568 -4.21 14.40 12.22
CA LEU A 568 -4.04 15.77 11.72
C LEU A 568 -3.41 16.72 12.74
N LEU A 569 -3.50 16.39 14.03
CA LEU A 569 -2.99 17.24 15.10
C LEU A 569 -1.47 17.15 15.23
N ASN A 570 -0.84 16.10 14.68
CA ASN A 570 0.61 15.88 14.62
C ASN A 570 1.36 16.03 15.97
N VAL A 571 0.65 15.92 17.11
CA VAL A 571 1.21 15.97 18.46
C VAL A 571 1.11 14.59 19.11
N GLY A 572 2.17 14.17 19.78
CA GLY A 572 2.24 12.89 20.51
C GLY A 572 3.01 11.81 19.76
N LEU A 573 3.29 10.69 20.44
CA LEU A 573 4.14 9.57 19.97
C LEU A 573 3.51 8.72 18.84
N HIS A 574 2.44 9.22 18.21
CA HIS A 574 1.55 8.45 17.35
C HIS A 574 1.32 9.08 15.96
N SER A 575 2.04 10.13 15.57
CA SER A 575 1.86 10.79 14.29
C SER A 575 2.57 10.08 13.13
N TYR A 576 1.84 9.18 12.46
CA TYR A 576 2.33 8.46 11.29
C TYR A 576 1.32 8.58 10.14
N GLY A 577 1.52 9.56 9.26
CA GLY A 577 0.76 9.68 8.00
C GLY A 577 -0.20 10.88 7.96
N PHE A 578 0.22 11.93 7.26
CA PHE A 578 -0.65 13.04 6.89
C PHE A 578 -1.04 12.91 5.41
N THR A 579 -2.33 13.03 5.10
CA THR A 579 -2.81 13.16 3.72
C THR A 579 -3.59 14.46 3.54
N SER A 580 -3.26 15.22 2.51
CA SER A 580 -3.99 16.44 2.12
C SER A 580 -5.45 16.10 1.80
N GLY A 581 -6.40 16.86 2.35
CA GLY A 581 -7.84 16.67 2.10
C GLY A 581 -8.58 15.84 3.15
N VAL A 582 -7.90 15.17 4.09
CA VAL A 582 -8.56 14.45 5.19
C VAL A 582 -9.34 15.40 6.09
N ALA A 583 -8.81 16.58 6.41
CA ALA A 583 -9.51 17.57 7.21
C ALA A 583 -10.86 17.99 6.59
N LEU A 584 -10.87 18.24 5.27
CA LEU A 584 -12.09 18.57 4.53
C LEU A 584 -13.06 17.39 4.52
N ASN A 585 -12.58 16.18 4.24
CA ASN A 585 -13.43 14.98 4.23
C ASN A 585 -14.04 14.71 5.62
N LEU A 586 -13.30 14.93 6.70
CA LEU A 586 -13.80 14.83 8.07
C LEU A 586 -14.82 15.91 8.38
N ALA A 587 -14.59 17.16 7.96
CA ALA A 587 -15.54 18.25 8.14
C ALA A 587 -16.84 18.00 7.36
N LEU A 588 -16.75 17.53 6.11
CA LEU A 588 -17.89 17.15 5.28
C LEU A 588 -18.66 15.97 5.89
N PHE A 589 -17.95 14.96 6.41
CA PHE A 589 -18.57 13.83 7.10
C PHE A 589 -19.31 14.28 8.36
N ALA A 590 -18.66 15.09 9.21
CA ALA A 590 -19.28 15.62 10.43
C ALA A 590 -20.51 16.49 10.11
N ALA A 591 -20.41 17.35 9.09
CA ALA A 591 -21.53 18.17 8.62
C ALA A 591 -22.68 17.30 8.10
N LEU A 592 -22.39 16.26 7.32
CA LEU A 592 -23.39 15.31 6.83
C LEU A 592 -24.11 14.60 8.00
N GLU A 593 -23.37 14.06 8.96
CA GLU A 593 -23.92 13.39 10.16
C GLU A 593 -24.75 14.35 11.02
N LEU A 594 -24.31 15.61 11.19
CA LEU A 594 -25.07 16.65 11.89
C LEU A 594 -26.37 17.00 11.17
N ILE A 595 -26.31 17.28 9.87
CA ILE A 595 -27.49 17.65 9.07
C ILE A 595 -28.49 16.50 9.03
N THR A 596 -28.04 15.29 8.73
CA THR A 596 -28.92 14.12 8.63
C THR A 596 -29.44 13.69 9.99
N GLY A 597 -28.61 13.67 11.03
CA GLY A 597 -28.99 13.34 12.40
C GLY A 597 -29.99 14.34 12.98
N LEU A 598 -29.63 15.62 13.06
CA LEU A 598 -30.50 16.67 13.62
C LEU A 598 -31.75 16.85 12.77
N GLY A 599 -31.62 16.89 11.44
CA GLY A 599 -32.73 17.06 10.52
C GLY A 599 -33.78 15.95 10.67
N THR A 600 -33.35 14.69 10.69
CA THR A 600 -34.28 13.57 10.89
C THR A 600 -34.85 13.54 12.32
N TYR A 601 -34.06 13.87 13.33
CA TYR A 601 -34.53 13.95 14.72
C TYR A 601 -35.64 15.00 14.91
N TYR A 602 -35.42 16.24 14.48
CA TYR A 602 -36.43 17.30 14.60
C TYR A 602 -37.66 17.03 13.73
N TRP A 603 -37.49 16.36 12.58
CA TRP A 603 -38.62 15.90 11.79
C TRP A 603 -39.47 14.85 12.53
N VAL A 604 -38.84 13.92 13.25
CA VAL A 604 -39.57 12.98 14.12
C VAL A 604 -40.35 13.73 15.21
N GLN A 605 -39.75 14.73 15.84
CA GLN A 605 -40.42 15.48 16.91
C GLN A 605 -41.62 16.28 16.40
N SER A 606 -41.47 17.01 15.28
CA SER A 606 -42.58 17.76 14.68
C SER A 606 -43.74 16.87 14.22
N ARG A 607 -43.47 15.63 13.78
CA ARG A 607 -44.54 14.66 13.48
C ARG A 607 -45.25 14.14 14.73
N LYS A 608 -44.57 14.00 15.86
CA LYS A 608 -45.23 13.58 17.11
C LYS A 608 -46.20 14.65 17.61
N GLU A 609 -45.82 15.92 17.54
CA GLU A 609 -46.68 17.03 17.94
C GLU A 609 -47.97 17.08 17.10
N ARG A 610 -47.86 16.84 15.78
CA ARG A 610 -49.02 16.80 14.86
C ARG A 610 -49.93 15.57 15.00
N LEU A 611 -49.52 14.54 15.74
CA LEU A 611 -50.31 13.33 15.97
C LEU A 611 -51.04 13.33 17.34
N ILE A 612 -50.76 14.33 18.18
CA ILE A 612 -51.38 14.52 19.50
C ILE A 612 -52.54 15.55 19.42
N VAL A 613 -52.65 16.27 18.31
CA VAL A 613 -53.81 17.06 17.89
C VAL A 613 -54.69 16.19 17.00
#